data_AF-A0AAJ5WE28-F1
#
_entry.id   AF-A0AAJ5WE28-F1
#
_cell.length_a   1.000
_cell.length_b   1.000
_cell.length_c   1.000
_cell.angle_alpha   90.00
_cell.angle_beta   90.00
_cell.angle_gamma   90.00
#
_symmetry.space_group_name_H-M   'P 1'
#
loop_
_entity.id
_entity.type
_entity.pdbx_description
1 polymer ?
#
loop_
_entity_poly.entity_id
_entity_poly.type
_entity_poly.pdbx_seq_one_letter_code
_entity_poly.pdbx_strand_id
1 'polypeptide(L)'
;MRVNGFFVFLVFASGLVQADLEIRSQSDNPRHAETLKRMQAAAAARPPSEVSIPSVEQLAASIAWSRRTGGIAATPPSVESPSRSAIEQLGCNLSAESPSGVARKEGGLNGILSLYECGTRQVATYEYSYAAALTQRVVVIDTDFAKEPDPLNPLIKTNIITVGERTMTTLRWLNRKHEIRYEVYADGSYAGETVFEKDLEAVLKATALVLIRGES
;
A
#
# COMPACT_ATOMS: atom_id res chain seq x y z
N MET A 1 -43.08 37.65 25.18
CA MET A 1 -42.28 36.46 24.80
C MET A 1 -41.37 36.90 23.66
N ARG A 2 -40.08 37.26 23.83
CA ARG A 2 -38.91 36.39 24.12
C ARG A 2 -39.07 34.97 23.59
N VAL A 3 -38.37 34.63 22.50
CA VAL A 3 -37.17 33.76 22.41
C VAL A 3 -36.59 33.97 20.99
N ASN A 4 -35.46 34.68 20.91
CA ASN A 4 -34.13 34.18 20.48
C ASN A 4 -34.05 33.61 19.07
N GLY A 5 -33.19 34.24 18.27
CA GLY A 5 -32.78 33.76 16.96
C GLY A 5 -32.06 32.42 17.02
N PHE A 6 -32.03 31.78 15.88
CA PHE A 6 -30.99 30.82 15.55
C PHE A 6 -30.31 31.31 14.28
N PHE A 7 -29.13 31.87 14.47
CA PHE A 7 -28.10 31.94 13.44
C PHE A 7 -27.91 30.51 12.89
N VAL A 8 -28.11 30.33 11.59
CA VAL A 8 -27.47 29.23 10.89
C VAL A 8 -25.99 29.56 10.86
N PHE A 9 -25.23 29.02 11.81
CA PHE A 9 -23.80 28.92 11.63
C PHE A 9 -23.57 27.87 10.53
N LEU A 10 -23.44 28.35 9.29
CA LEU A 10 -22.61 27.69 8.30
C LEU A 10 -21.19 27.74 8.86
N VAL A 11 -20.84 26.75 9.68
CA VAL A 11 -19.44 26.45 9.95
C VAL A 11 -18.91 25.88 8.65
N PHE A 12 -18.47 26.76 7.75
CA PHE A 12 -17.37 26.44 6.87
C PHE A 12 -16.18 26.21 7.78
N ALA A 13 -16.09 25.01 8.34
CA ALA A 13 -14.81 24.49 8.73
C ALA A 13 -14.07 24.37 7.40
N SER A 14 -13.33 25.41 7.07
CA SER A 14 -12.17 25.38 6.18
C SER A 14 -11.12 24.47 6.82
N GLY A 15 -11.50 23.22 7.09
CA GLY A 15 -10.59 22.13 7.37
C GLY A 15 -10.00 21.75 6.03
N LEU A 16 -9.00 22.52 5.61
CA LEU A 16 -7.99 21.97 4.73
C LEU A 16 -7.51 20.65 5.33
N VAL A 17 -7.26 19.69 4.45
CA VAL A 17 -6.75 18.33 4.71
C VAL A 17 -7.83 17.28 5.02
N GLN A 18 -8.59 16.88 4.00
CA GLN A 18 -9.16 15.53 4.00
C GLN A 18 -8.18 14.62 3.27
N ALA A 19 -7.18 14.12 3.99
CA ALA A 19 -6.48 12.91 3.57
C ALA A 19 -7.53 11.80 3.58
N ASP A 20 -7.79 11.19 2.43
CA ASP A 20 -8.77 10.10 2.34
C ASP A 20 -8.21 8.77 2.85
N LEU A 21 -7.01 8.78 3.42
CA LEU A 21 -6.45 7.72 4.26
C LEU A 21 -6.63 8.06 5.75
N GLU A 22 -7.22 7.13 6.49
CA GLU A 22 -7.31 7.14 7.93
C GLU A 22 -6.58 5.93 8.51
N ILE A 23 -5.56 6.17 9.34
CA ILE A 23 -4.82 5.10 10.03
C ILE A 23 -5.32 5.03 11.48
N ARG A 24 -5.81 3.86 11.90
CA ARG A 24 -6.37 3.64 13.25
C ARG A 24 -5.61 2.55 13.99
N SER A 25 -5.43 2.72 15.29
CA SER A 25 -4.97 1.61 16.13
C SER A 25 -6.12 0.61 16.35
N GLN A 26 -5.77 -0.65 16.57
CA GLN A 26 -6.75 -1.67 17.00
C GLN A 26 -7.41 -1.30 18.34
N SER A 27 -6.70 -0.56 19.21
CA SER A 27 -7.20 -0.11 20.51
C SER A 27 -8.32 0.94 20.41
N ASP A 28 -8.37 1.70 19.31
CA ASP A 28 -9.22 2.89 19.21
C ASP A 28 -10.67 2.55 18.84
N ASN A 29 -10.96 1.28 18.51
CA ASN A 29 -12.29 0.81 18.20
C ASN A 29 -12.52 -0.64 18.67
N PRO A 30 -12.95 -0.86 19.92
CA PRO A 30 -13.11 -2.21 20.49
C PRO A 30 -14.17 -3.04 19.76
N ARG A 31 -15.21 -2.42 19.20
CA ARG A 31 -16.20 -3.13 18.37
C ARG A 31 -15.59 -3.64 17.06
N HIS A 32 -14.68 -2.87 16.49
CA HIS A 32 -14.01 -3.26 15.26
C HIS A 32 -12.90 -4.28 15.53
N ALA A 33 -12.18 -4.17 16.65
CA ALA A 33 -11.26 -5.21 17.11
C ALA A 33 -11.98 -6.55 17.33
N GLU A 34 -13.18 -6.52 17.92
CA GLU A 34 -14.05 -7.69 18.07
C GLU A 34 -14.50 -8.24 16.71
N THR A 35 -14.86 -7.37 15.76
CA THR A 35 -15.21 -7.78 14.39
C THR A 35 -14.01 -8.43 13.67
N LEU A 36 -12.82 -7.85 13.79
CA LEU A 36 -11.57 -8.40 13.26
C LEU A 36 -11.24 -9.76 13.89
N LYS A 37 -11.36 -9.90 15.21
CA LYS A 37 -11.19 -11.17 15.92
C LYS A 37 -12.18 -12.22 15.41
N ARG A 38 -13.44 -11.85 15.19
CA ARG A 38 -14.46 -12.75 14.61
C ARG A 38 -14.14 -13.13 13.17
N MET A 39 -13.68 -12.19 12.36
CA MET A 39 -13.24 -12.47 10.98
C MET A 39 -12.02 -13.39 10.96
N GLN A 40 -11.04 -13.17 11.84
CA GLN A 40 -9.86 -14.02 11.98
C GLN A 40 -10.24 -15.43 12.47
N ALA A 41 -11.12 -15.53 13.48
CA ALA A 41 -11.63 -16.81 13.97
C ALA A 41 -12.44 -17.55 12.89
N ALA A 42 -13.27 -16.83 12.12
CA ALA A 42 -14.00 -17.40 10.99
C ALA A 42 -13.07 -17.83 9.85
N ALA A 43 -11.99 -17.09 9.59
CA ALA A 43 -10.96 -17.46 8.63
C ALA A 43 -10.19 -18.71 9.08
N ALA A 44 -9.89 -18.83 10.38
CA ALA A 44 -9.25 -20.02 10.96
C ALA A 44 -10.18 -21.25 10.99
N ALA A 45 -11.49 -21.04 11.07
CA ALA A 45 -12.50 -22.11 11.06
C ALA A 45 -12.91 -22.56 9.64
N ARG A 46 -12.55 -21.80 8.60
CA ARG A 46 -12.73 -22.27 7.22
C ARG A 46 -11.77 -23.42 6.96
N PRO A 47 -12.17 -24.46 6.20
CA PRO A 47 -11.20 -25.42 5.68
C PRO A 47 -10.11 -24.61 4.97
N PRO A 48 -8.82 -24.98 5.10
CA PRO A 48 -7.75 -24.24 4.46
C PRO A 48 -8.07 -24.18 2.97
N SER A 49 -8.52 -23.01 2.49
CA SER A 49 -8.31 -22.67 1.10
C SER A 49 -6.81 -22.78 0.92
N GLU A 50 -6.32 -23.52 -0.06
CA GLU A 50 -4.91 -23.48 -0.41
C GLU A 50 -4.54 -22.00 -0.57
N VAL A 51 -3.87 -21.46 0.44
CA VAL A 51 -3.31 -20.12 0.39
C VAL A 51 -2.24 -20.25 -0.66
N SER A 52 -2.56 -19.94 -1.91
CA SER A 52 -1.61 -20.04 -3.01
C SER A 52 -0.95 -18.69 -3.15
N ILE A 53 0.38 -18.68 -3.07
CA ILE A 53 1.16 -17.54 -3.52
C ILE A 53 1.01 -17.52 -5.05
N PRO A 54 0.49 -16.43 -5.65
CA PRO A 54 0.26 -16.39 -7.08
C PRO A 54 1.56 -16.68 -7.84
N SER A 55 1.43 -17.39 -8.96
CA SER A 55 2.54 -17.55 -9.89
C SER A 55 2.88 -16.20 -10.53
N VAL A 56 4.10 -16.12 -11.04
CA VAL A 56 4.58 -14.99 -11.84
C VAL A 56 3.62 -14.68 -12.99
N GLU A 57 3.20 -15.71 -13.71
CA GLU A 57 2.32 -15.60 -14.86
C GLU A 57 0.93 -15.13 -14.45
N GLN A 58 0.44 -15.58 -13.28
CA GLN A 58 -0.83 -15.13 -12.72
C GLN A 58 -0.79 -13.63 -12.39
N LEU A 59 0.31 -13.16 -11.80
CA LEU A 59 0.47 -11.74 -11.48
C LEU A 59 0.58 -10.90 -12.76
N ALA A 60 1.42 -11.29 -13.72
CA ALA A 60 1.54 -10.62 -15.00
C ALA A 60 0.20 -10.59 -15.77
N ALA A 61 -0.55 -11.71 -15.77
CA ALA A 61 -1.86 -11.81 -16.39
C ALA A 61 -2.88 -10.88 -15.72
N SER A 62 -2.84 -10.73 -14.40
CA SER A 62 -3.71 -9.82 -13.66
C SER A 62 -3.44 -8.35 -14.02
N ILE A 63 -2.17 -7.95 -14.13
CA ILE A 63 -1.77 -6.62 -14.59
C ILE A 63 -2.24 -6.38 -16.03
N ALA A 64 -1.99 -7.35 -16.92
CA ALA A 64 -2.42 -7.28 -18.32
C ALA A 64 -3.94 -7.23 -18.46
N TRP A 65 -4.70 -7.88 -17.57
CA TRP A 65 -6.14 -7.78 -17.52
C TRP A 65 -6.59 -6.40 -17.04
N SER A 66 -6.04 -5.88 -15.94
CA SER A 66 -6.34 -4.55 -15.42
C SER A 66 -6.11 -3.44 -16.44
N ARG A 67 -5.04 -3.55 -17.25
CA ARG A 67 -4.79 -2.62 -18.37
C ARG A 67 -5.89 -2.65 -19.44
N ARG A 68 -6.47 -3.83 -19.70
CA ARG A 68 -7.51 -4.03 -20.72
C ARG A 68 -8.90 -3.61 -20.24
N THR A 69 -9.20 -3.79 -18.95
CA THR A 69 -10.53 -3.55 -18.39
C THR A 69 -10.69 -2.19 -17.73
N GLY A 70 -9.61 -1.50 -17.39
CA GLY A 70 -9.59 -0.19 -16.73
C GLY A 70 -10.05 1.00 -17.60
N GLY A 71 -11.13 0.84 -18.37
CA GLY A 71 -11.70 1.89 -19.21
C GLY A 71 -11.81 3.24 -18.47
N ILE A 72 -11.35 4.30 -19.16
CA ILE A 72 -11.23 5.72 -18.77
C ILE A 72 -9.86 6.08 -18.14
N ALA A 73 -9.04 6.76 -18.96
CA ALA A 73 -7.77 7.44 -18.63
C ALA A 73 -6.54 6.54 -18.36
N ALA A 74 -6.15 5.74 -19.36
CA ALA A 74 -4.93 4.94 -19.38
C ALA A 74 -3.65 5.76 -19.66
N THR A 75 -3.51 6.91 -19.03
CA THR A 75 -2.17 7.48 -18.85
C THR A 75 -1.70 6.94 -17.50
N PRO A 76 -0.57 6.20 -17.44
CA PRO A 76 0.09 5.99 -16.16
C PRO A 76 0.18 7.36 -15.48
N PRO A 77 -0.15 7.49 -14.19
CA PRO A 77 0.01 8.77 -13.54
C PRO A 77 1.44 9.23 -13.81
N SER A 78 1.62 10.47 -14.26
CA SER A 78 2.94 11.07 -14.54
C SER A 78 3.77 11.28 -13.27
N VAL A 79 3.40 10.59 -12.20
CA VAL A 79 4.04 10.62 -10.90
C VAL A 79 5.36 9.89 -11.11
N GLU A 80 6.46 10.63 -11.00
CA GLU A 80 7.76 10.02 -10.74
C GLU A 80 7.58 9.08 -9.56
N SER A 81 7.66 7.78 -9.82
CA SER A 81 7.54 6.74 -8.79
C SER A 81 8.89 6.64 -8.10
N PRO A 82 9.07 7.16 -6.87
CA PRO A 82 10.35 7.07 -6.19
C PRO A 82 10.67 5.62 -5.84
N SER A 83 9.67 4.74 -5.80
CA SER A 83 9.87 3.29 -5.68
C SER A 83 10.44 2.64 -6.94
N ARG A 84 10.15 3.17 -8.14
CA ARG A 84 10.73 2.70 -9.41
C ARG A 84 12.23 2.95 -9.48
N SER A 85 12.64 4.20 -9.32
CA SER A 85 14.07 4.56 -9.34
C SER A 85 14.87 3.77 -8.31
N ALA A 86 14.25 3.51 -7.17
CA ALA A 86 14.75 2.69 -6.08
C ALA A 86 15.02 1.23 -6.49
N ILE A 87 14.05 0.56 -7.14
CA ILE A 87 14.18 -0.85 -7.54
C ILE A 87 15.09 -1.01 -8.76
N GLU A 88 15.04 -0.08 -9.71
CA GLU A 88 15.91 -0.14 -10.90
C GLU A 88 17.40 -0.01 -10.54
N GLN A 89 17.74 0.72 -9.46
CA GLN A 89 19.10 0.78 -8.92
C GLN A 89 19.62 -0.57 -8.40
N LEU A 90 18.74 -1.52 -8.07
CA LEU A 90 19.10 -2.88 -7.65
C LEU A 90 19.27 -3.84 -8.85
N GLY A 91 19.27 -3.32 -10.08
CA GLY A 91 19.44 -4.13 -11.29
C GLY A 91 18.18 -4.88 -11.72
N CYS A 92 17.02 -4.48 -11.21
CA CYS A 92 15.72 -5.03 -11.60
C CYS A 92 15.19 -4.35 -12.86
N ASN A 93 14.56 -5.12 -13.75
CA ASN A 93 13.96 -4.60 -14.97
C ASN A 93 12.44 -4.53 -14.85
N LEU A 94 11.84 -3.42 -15.25
CA LEU A 94 10.38 -3.28 -15.31
C LEU A 94 9.81 -4.21 -16.40
N SER A 95 8.95 -5.13 -15.99
CA SER A 95 8.29 -6.10 -16.88
C SER A 95 6.87 -5.63 -17.25
N ALA A 96 6.11 -5.11 -16.29
CA ALA A 96 4.77 -4.59 -16.52
C ALA A 96 4.36 -3.53 -15.50
N GLU A 97 3.41 -2.67 -15.86
CA GLU A 97 2.79 -1.70 -14.96
C GLU A 97 1.32 -1.46 -15.29
N SER A 98 0.54 -1.06 -14.29
CA SER A 98 -0.83 -0.61 -14.45
C SER A 98 -1.22 0.40 -13.36
N PRO A 99 -2.13 1.36 -13.65
CA PRO A 99 -2.80 2.11 -12.61
C PRO A 99 -3.43 1.17 -11.57
N SER A 100 -3.38 1.54 -10.30
CA SER A 100 -3.86 0.73 -9.17
C SER A 100 -4.42 1.60 -8.04
N GLY A 101 -5.14 0.96 -7.12
CA GLY A 101 -5.65 1.60 -5.91
C GLY A 101 -7.09 2.07 -6.04
N VAL A 102 -7.38 3.19 -5.40
CA VAL A 102 -8.72 3.77 -5.28
C VAL A 102 -8.90 4.92 -6.27
N ALA A 103 -10.11 5.04 -6.81
CA ALA A 103 -10.44 6.15 -7.70
C ALA A 103 -10.32 7.51 -6.99
N ARG A 104 -9.73 8.48 -7.69
CA ARG A 104 -9.69 9.88 -7.25
C ARG A 104 -10.97 10.60 -7.66
N LYS A 105 -11.38 11.62 -6.89
CA LYS A 105 -12.54 12.47 -7.25
C LYS A 105 -12.35 13.20 -8.57
N GLU A 106 -11.11 13.56 -8.89
CA GLU A 106 -10.70 14.20 -10.14
C GLU A 106 -10.55 13.21 -11.32
N GLY A 107 -10.71 11.91 -11.07
CA GLY A 107 -10.55 10.85 -12.06
C GLY A 107 -9.20 10.12 -11.99
N GLY A 108 -9.17 8.93 -12.58
CA GLY A 108 -8.04 8.00 -12.50
C GLY A 108 -7.90 7.36 -11.12
N LEU A 109 -6.86 6.54 -10.96
CA LEU A 109 -6.54 5.85 -9.71
C LEU A 109 -5.41 6.55 -8.96
N ASN A 110 -5.32 6.31 -7.64
CA ASN A 110 -4.40 6.99 -6.76
C ASN A 110 -3.02 6.34 -6.64
N GLY A 111 -2.72 5.34 -7.46
CA GLY A 111 -1.43 4.69 -7.44
C GLY A 111 -1.10 3.85 -8.66
N ILE A 112 0.01 3.14 -8.54
CA ILE A 112 0.59 2.29 -9.59
C ILE A 112 0.92 0.94 -8.97
N LEU A 113 0.62 -0.12 -9.74
CA LEU A 113 1.20 -1.45 -9.56
C LEU A 113 2.25 -1.65 -10.64
N SER A 114 3.49 -1.96 -10.25
CA SER A 114 4.57 -2.32 -11.17
C SER A 114 5.11 -3.70 -10.84
N LEU A 115 5.53 -4.45 -11.85
CA LEU A 115 6.13 -5.77 -11.74
C LEU A 115 7.54 -5.72 -12.31
N TYR A 116 8.51 -6.17 -11.52
CA TYR A 116 9.92 -6.19 -11.88
C TYR A 116 10.49 -7.60 -11.87
N GLU A 117 11.43 -7.84 -12.78
CA GLU A 117 12.28 -9.03 -12.85
C GLU A 117 13.65 -8.70 -12.25
N CYS A 118 14.01 -9.40 -11.17
CA CYS A 118 15.21 -9.15 -10.36
C CYS A 118 16.07 -10.43 -10.30
N GLY A 119 16.55 -10.87 -11.47
CA GLY A 119 17.22 -12.16 -11.64
C GLY A 119 16.23 -13.31 -11.50
N THR A 120 16.38 -14.13 -10.46
CA THR A 120 15.48 -15.26 -10.16
C THR A 120 14.27 -14.87 -9.31
N ARG A 121 14.16 -13.60 -8.93
CA ARG A 121 13.06 -13.07 -8.11
C ARG A 121 12.14 -12.21 -8.97
N GLN A 122 10.89 -12.11 -8.53
CA GLN A 122 9.99 -11.06 -8.98
C GLN A 122 9.60 -10.15 -7.86
N VAL A 123 9.45 -8.86 -8.17
CA VAL A 123 9.01 -7.87 -7.21
C VAL A 123 7.81 -7.13 -7.75
N ALA A 124 6.68 -7.24 -7.05
CA ALA A 124 5.56 -6.35 -7.25
C ALA A 124 5.71 -5.13 -6.36
N THR A 125 5.59 -3.94 -6.93
CA THR A 125 5.51 -2.69 -6.17
C THR A 125 4.12 -2.12 -6.24
N TYR A 126 3.64 -1.66 -5.10
CA TYR A 126 2.41 -0.90 -4.98
C TYR A 126 2.80 0.45 -4.39
N GLU A 127 2.50 1.51 -5.13
CA GLU A 127 2.75 2.87 -4.69
C GLU A 127 1.46 3.67 -4.78
N TYR A 128 0.98 4.16 -3.63
CA TYR A 128 -0.25 4.92 -3.53
C TYR A 128 0.03 6.30 -2.95
N SER A 129 -0.58 7.32 -3.56
CA SER A 129 -0.65 8.67 -3.01
C SER A 129 -2.08 8.95 -2.55
N TYR A 130 -2.19 9.43 -1.32
CA TYR A 130 -3.41 9.87 -0.65
C TYR A 130 -3.43 11.40 -0.48
N ALA A 131 -2.53 12.11 -1.17
CA ALA A 131 -2.46 13.57 -1.15
C ALA A 131 -3.66 14.21 -1.89
N ALA A 132 -4.19 13.53 -2.91
CA ALA A 132 -5.39 13.93 -3.64
C ALA A 132 -6.65 13.28 -3.03
N ALA A 133 -7.79 13.94 -3.21
CA ALA A 133 -9.07 13.42 -2.71
C ALA A 133 -9.55 12.20 -3.50
N LEU A 134 -9.93 11.15 -2.78
CA LEU A 134 -10.47 9.87 -3.23
C LEU A 134 -12.00 9.86 -3.22
N THR A 135 -12.60 9.01 -4.05
CA THR A 135 -14.06 8.81 -4.10
C THR A 135 -14.60 8.13 -2.85
N GLN A 136 -13.72 7.53 -2.04
CA GLN A 136 -14.05 6.84 -0.80
C GLN A 136 -12.91 6.97 0.21
N ARG A 137 -13.24 6.82 1.50
CA ARG A 137 -12.25 6.78 2.57
C ARG A 137 -11.59 5.40 2.64
N VAL A 138 -10.28 5.38 2.71
CA VAL A 138 -9.44 4.22 2.98
C VAL A 138 -9.11 4.20 4.47
N VAL A 139 -9.45 3.11 5.15
CA VAL A 139 -9.14 2.92 6.57
C VAL A 139 -8.12 1.81 6.71
N VAL A 140 -6.93 2.13 7.23
CA VAL A 140 -5.90 1.14 7.57
C VAL A 140 -5.91 0.94 9.07
N ILE A 141 -6.04 -0.31 9.51
CA ILE A 141 -6.02 -0.67 10.92
C ILE A 141 -4.68 -1.31 11.22
N ASP A 142 -3.79 -0.51 11.79
CA ASP A 142 -2.45 -0.94 12.14
C ASP A 142 -1.95 -0.09 13.31
N THR A 143 -1.77 -0.74 14.46
CA THR A 143 -1.38 -0.09 15.71
C THR A 143 -0.01 0.60 15.63
N ASP A 144 0.92 0.10 14.83
CA ASP A 144 2.26 0.70 14.78
C ASP A 144 2.31 1.85 13.79
N PHE A 145 1.63 1.74 12.63
CA PHE A 145 1.50 2.87 11.71
C PHE A 145 0.56 3.97 12.24
N ALA A 146 -0.33 3.65 13.19
CA ALA A 146 -1.18 4.63 13.85
C ALA A 146 -0.40 5.54 14.83
N LYS A 147 0.78 5.12 15.29
CA LYS A 147 1.66 5.96 16.11
C LYS A 147 2.21 7.10 15.26
N GLU A 148 2.52 8.24 15.89
CA GLU A 148 3.18 9.33 15.18
C GLU A 148 4.51 8.82 14.57
N PRO A 149 4.69 8.92 13.24
CA PRO A 149 5.88 8.40 12.60
C PRO A 149 7.08 9.24 13.00
N ASP A 150 8.18 8.59 13.42
CA ASP A 150 9.48 9.26 13.57
C ASP A 150 9.95 9.71 12.18
N PRO A 151 10.07 11.03 11.91
CA PRO A 151 10.47 11.53 10.60
C PRO A 151 11.88 11.10 10.18
N LEU A 152 12.73 10.71 11.14
CA LEU A 152 14.10 10.27 10.90
C LEU A 152 14.21 8.74 10.80
N ASN A 153 13.22 8.01 11.31
CA ASN A 153 13.19 6.56 11.32
C ASN A 153 11.82 6.05 10.84
N PRO A 154 11.55 6.10 9.52
CA PRO A 154 10.31 5.57 9.00
C PRO A 154 10.21 4.07 9.32
N LEU A 155 9.05 3.68 9.85
CA LEU A 155 8.75 2.29 10.18
C LEU A 155 8.57 1.49 8.88
N ILE A 156 9.39 0.44 8.72
CA ILE A 156 9.18 -0.58 7.70
C ILE A 156 8.65 -1.83 8.38
N LYS A 157 7.53 -2.36 7.87
CA LYS A 157 7.01 -3.66 8.32
C LYS A 157 7.34 -4.74 7.33
N THR A 158 7.84 -5.86 7.85
CA THR A 158 8.17 -7.05 7.09
C THR A 158 7.23 -8.19 7.46
N ASN A 159 6.67 -8.87 6.46
CA ASN A 159 5.87 -10.08 6.64
C ASN A 159 6.34 -11.13 5.64
N ILE A 160 6.55 -12.36 6.09
CA ILE A 160 7.03 -13.46 5.25
C ILE A 160 5.98 -14.57 5.30
N ILE A 161 5.52 -14.99 4.13
CA ILE A 161 4.60 -16.12 3.95
C ILE A 161 5.29 -17.16 3.08
N THR A 162 5.36 -18.40 3.57
CA THR A 162 5.88 -19.53 2.79
C THR A 162 4.78 -20.56 2.59
N VAL A 163 4.56 -20.96 1.33
CA VAL A 163 3.58 -21.97 0.93
C VAL A 163 4.27 -22.94 0.00
N GLY A 164 4.40 -24.20 0.43
CA GLY A 164 5.16 -25.20 -0.32
C GLY A 164 6.59 -24.74 -0.56
N GLU A 165 7.01 -24.71 -1.83
CA GLU A 165 8.31 -24.22 -2.27
C GLU A 165 8.23 -22.78 -2.79
N ARG A 166 7.34 -21.93 -2.28
CA ARG A 166 7.32 -20.50 -2.63
C ARG A 166 7.30 -19.66 -1.36
N THR A 167 8.06 -18.57 -1.39
CA THR A 167 8.10 -17.57 -0.35
C THR A 167 7.69 -16.22 -0.93
N MET A 168 6.84 -15.52 -0.20
CA MET A 168 6.46 -14.14 -0.46
C MET A 168 6.90 -13.29 0.73
N THR A 169 7.83 -12.37 0.49
CA THR A 169 8.25 -11.37 1.48
C THR A 169 7.58 -10.05 1.15
N THR A 170 6.82 -9.49 2.08
CA THR A 170 6.20 -8.19 1.98
C THR A 170 6.98 -7.17 2.82
N LEU A 171 7.44 -6.09 2.19
CA LEU A 171 7.98 -4.90 2.87
C LEU A 171 6.97 -3.77 2.68
N ARG A 172 6.59 -3.08 3.75
CA ARG A 172 5.59 -2.01 3.69
C ARG A 172 6.02 -0.81 4.50
N TRP A 173 5.90 0.36 3.88
CA TRP A 173 5.94 1.66 4.52
C TRP A 173 4.63 2.41 4.26
N LEU A 174 4.17 3.16 5.26
CA LEU A 174 2.93 3.91 5.22
C LEU A 174 3.05 5.16 6.08
N ASN A 175 2.57 6.28 5.56
CA ASN A 175 2.22 7.47 6.34
C ASN A 175 0.81 7.94 5.93
N ARG A 176 0.37 9.13 6.37
CA ARG A 176 -0.98 9.64 6.07
C ARG A 176 -1.19 10.05 4.60
N LYS A 177 -0.12 10.22 3.82
CA LYS A 177 -0.17 10.69 2.43
C LYS A 177 0.34 9.68 1.41
N HIS A 178 1.11 8.69 1.82
CA HIS A 178 1.79 7.75 0.94
C HIS A 178 1.81 6.35 1.52
N GLU A 179 1.73 5.37 0.64
CA GLU A 179 1.99 3.98 0.93
C GLU A 179 2.88 3.40 -0.16
N ILE A 180 3.94 2.70 0.26
CA ILE A 180 4.76 1.90 -0.64
C ILE A 180 4.83 0.49 -0.06
N ARG A 181 4.53 -0.50 -0.90
CA ARG A 181 4.62 -1.91 -0.56
C ARG A 181 5.39 -2.67 -1.64
N TYR A 182 6.34 -3.49 -1.22
CA TYR A 182 7.03 -4.45 -2.07
C TYR A 182 6.57 -5.85 -1.70
N GLU A 183 6.20 -6.66 -2.70
CA GLU A 183 5.94 -8.09 -2.56
C GLU A 183 7.00 -8.82 -3.40
N VAL A 184 7.94 -9.47 -2.73
CA VAL A 184 9.03 -10.24 -3.33
C VAL A 184 8.61 -11.69 -3.39
N TYR A 185 8.57 -12.25 -4.59
CA TYR A 185 8.26 -13.65 -4.83
C TYR A 185 9.54 -14.41 -5.18
N ALA A 186 9.82 -15.46 -4.42
CA ALA A 186 10.96 -16.34 -4.62
C ALA A 186 10.56 -17.81 -4.46
N ASP A 187 11.21 -18.70 -5.20
CA ASP A 187 11.03 -20.14 -5.03
C ASP A 187 11.85 -20.67 -3.84
N GLY A 188 11.49 -21.85 -3.32
CA GLY A 188 11.81 -22.37 -1.98
C GLY A 188 13.27 -22.76 -1.78
N SER A 189 14.07 -22.77 -2.85
CA SER A 189 15.53 -22.89 -2.77
C SER A 189 16.19 -21.65 -2.15
N TYR A 190 15.44 -20.56 -1.94
CA TYR A 190 15.91 -19.31 -1.33
C TYR A 190 15.55 -19.26 0.16
N ALA A 191 16.41 -19.83 1.01
CA ALA A 191 16.27 -19.77 2.45
C ALA A 191 16.83 -18.45 3.03
N GLY A 192 15.94 -17.60 3.58
CA GLY A 192 16.29 -16.48 4.46
C GLY A 192 16.16 -15.08 3.84
N GLU A 193 16.21 -14.04 4.70
CA GLU A 193 16.47 -12.65 4.29
C GLU A 193 17.73 -12.64 3.43
N THR A 194 17.55 -12.55 2.11
CA THR A 194 18.69 -12.46 1.21
C THR A 194 19.19 -11.02 1.23
N VAL A 195 20.43 -10.82 0.77
CA VAL A 195 21.01 -9.48 0.60
C VAL A 195 20.03 -8.54 -0.14
N PHE A 196 19.28 -9.09 -1.09
CA PHE A 196 18.29 -8.37 -1.87
C PHE A 196 17.13 -7.79 -1.04
N GLU A 197 16.51 -8.54 -0.11
CA GLU A 197 15.42 -8.00 0.72
C GLU A 197 15.93 -6.92 1.68
N LYS A 198 17.18 -7.04 2.17
CA LYS A 198 17.81 -6.01 3.00
C LYS A 198 18.11 -4.75 2.20
N ASP A 199 18.59 -4.91 0.97
CA ASP A 199 18.80 -3.78 0.06
C ASP A 199 17.48 -3.10 -0.28
N LEU A 200 16.42 -3.87 -0.55
CA LEU A 200 15.07 -3.34 -0.77
C LEU A 200 14.51 -2.61 0.46
N GLU A 201 14.73 -3.12 1.67
CA GLU A 201 14.33 -2.45 2.90
C GLU A 201 15.08 -1.12 3.08
N ALA A 202 16.39 -1.11 2.88
CA ALA A 202 17.22 0.09 2.96
C ALA A 202 16.77 1.14 1.93
N VAL A 203 16.48 0.70 0.71
CA VAL A 203 15.95 1.54 -0.36
C VAL A 203 14.57 2.08 -0.01
N LEU A 204 13.65 1.26 0.49
CA LEU A 204 12.33 1.70 0.93
C LEU A 204 12.42 2.75 2.03
N LYS A 205 13.35 2.56 2.98
CA LYS A 205 13.63 3.50 4.06
C LYS A 205 14.14 4.84 3.51
N ALA A 206 15.06 4.81 2.54
CA ALA A 206 15.57 6.02 1.90
C ALA A 206 14.47 6.77 1.14
N THR A 207 13.65 6.04 0.38
CA THR A 207 12.51 6.61 -0.35
C THR A 207 11.50 7.25 0.60
N ALA A 208 11.16 6.57 1.71
CA ALA A 208 10.30 7.11 2.74
C ALA A 208 10.82 8.44 3.30
N LEU A 209 12.13 8.55 3.58
CA LEU A 209 12.75 9.78 4.05
C LEU A 209 12.65 10.93 3.04
N VAL A 210 12.82 10.64 1.75
CA VAL A 210 12.66 11.64 0.68
C VAL A 210 11.22 12.15 0.63
N LEU A 211 10.24 11.25 0.65
CA LEU A 211 8.83 11.62 0.63
C LEU A 211 8.44 12.44 1.86
N ILE A 212 8.87 12.03 3.06
CA ILE A 212 8.61 12.78 4.31
C ILE A 212 9.20 14.20 4.24
N ARG A 213 10.41 14.38 3.69
CA ARG A 213 11.05 15.70 3.55
C ARG A 213 10.39 16.58 2.51
N GLY A 214 9.93 16.00 1.40
CA GLY A 214 9.20 16.73 0.35
C GLY A 214 7.82 17.24 0.80
N GLU A 215 7.33 16.79 1.96
CA GLU A 215 6.08 17.24 2.57
C GLU A 215 6.24 18.42 3.54
N SER A 216 7.47 18.83 3.88
CA SER A 216 7.82 19.90 4.84
C SER A 216 7.98 21.25 4.16
#